data_AF-I3C420-F1
#
_entry.id   AF-I3C420-F1
#
_cell.length_a   1.000
_cell.length_b   1.000
_cell.length_c   1.000
_cell.angle_alpha   90.00
_cell.angle_beta   90.00
_cell.angle_gamma   90.00
#
_symmetry.space_group_name_H-M   'P 1'
#
loop_
_entity.id
_entity.type
_entity.pdbx_description
1 polymer ?
#
loop_
_entity_poly.entity_id
_entity_poly.type
_entity_poly.pdbx_seq_one_letter_code
_entity_poly.pdbx_strand_id
1 'polypeptide(L)'
;MFNTKTISNIFYSAFIIYVCINTIVYVYENYLESELKKYDLNENGFFERDEVTKDQQKVMTKVINDTARNIAPITTIPISIILAVILFLILNKRKSMLKKLE
;
A
#
# COMPACT_ATOMS: atom_id res chain seq x y z
N MET A 1 -19.42 3.37 -26.64
CA MET A 1 -18.04 3.09 -27.08
C MET A 1 -17.10 3.96 -26.26
N PHE A 2 -16.20 3.38 -25.47
CA PHE A 2 -15.25 4.17 -24.66
C PHE A 2 -14.22 4.84 -25.58
N ASN A 3 -13.92 6.11 -25.31
CA ASN A 3 -12.89 6.85 -26.04
C ASN A 3 -11.50 6.32 -25.66
N THR A 4 -10.58 6.24 -26.62
CA THR A 4 -9.18 5.84 -26.38
C THR A 4 -8.51 6.70 -25.31
N LYS A 5 -8.81 8.00 -25.25
CA LYS A 5 -8.35 8.91 -24.19
C LYS A 5 -8.88 8.51 -22.81
N THR A 6 -10.13 8.05 -22.73
CA THR A 6 -10.74 7.60 -21.47
C THR A 6 -10.04 6.35 -20.96
N ILE A 7 -9.80 5.38 -21.84
CA ILE A 7 -9.12 4.13 -21.51
C ILE A 7 -7.69 4.43 -21.03
N SER A 8 -6.98 5.30 -21.73
CA SER A 8 -5.64 5.76 -21.36
C SER A 8 -5.62 6.43 -19.97
N ASN A 9 -6.57 7.30 -19.67
CA ASN A 9 -6.66 7.95 -18.34
C ASN A 9 -6.91 6.95 -17.21
N ILE A 10 -7.77 5.95 -17.42
CA ILE A 10 -8.03 4.89 -16.43
C ILE A 10 -6.75 4.08 -16.20
N PHE A 11 -6.03 3.73 -17.28
CA PHE A 11 -4.76 3.01 -17.18
C PHE A 11 -3.71 3.78 -16.38
N TYR A 12 -3.47 5.05 -16.70
CA TYR A 12 -2.53 5.88 -15.94
C TYR A 12 -2.92 6.03 -14.47
N SER A 13 -4.22 6.20 -14.20
CA SER A 13 -4.73 6.28 -12.83
C SER A 13 -4.49 4.98 -12.07
N ALA A 14 -4.75 3.83 -12.69
CA ALA A 14 -4.50 2.52 -12.10
C ALA A 14 -3.02 2.31 -11.82
N PHE A 15 -2.14 2.72 -12.74
CA PHE A 15 -0.69 2.64 -12.56
C PHE A 15 -0.21 3.51 -11.39
N ILE A 16 -0.68 4.76 -11.29
CA ILE A 16 -0.33 5.66 -10.18
C ILE A 16 -0.82 5.07 -8.85
N ILE A 17 -2.07 4.61 -8.79
CA ILE A 17 -2.64 3.98 -7.58
C ILE A 17 -1.82 2.74 -7.19
N TYR A 18 -1.45 1.91 -8.15
CA TYR A 18 -0.61 0.73 -7.93
C TYR A 18 0.73 1.09 -7.31
N VAL A 19 1.44 2.08 -7.88
CA VAL A 19 2.71 2.56 -7.34
C VAL A 19 2.51 3.09 -5.92
N CYS A 20 1.52 3.94 -5.68
CA CYS A 20 1.24 4.50 -4.36
C CYS A 20 0.98 3.41 -3.30
N ILE A 21 0.16 2.40 -3.61
CA ILE A 21 -0.14 1.32 -2.66
C ILE A 21 1.14 0.54 -2.34
N ASN A 22 1.93 0.16 -3.34
CA ASN A 22 3.17 -0.58 -3.12
C ASN A 22 4.23 0.25 -2.39
N THR A 23 4.28 1.56 -2.62
CA THR A 23 5.13 2.47 -1.82
C THR A 23 4.70 2.48 -0.35
N ILE A 24 3.41 2.52 -0.06
CA ILE A 24 2.91 2.46 1.33
C ILE A 24 3.29 1.13 1.98
N VAL A 25 3.12 0.01 1.27
CA VAL A 25 3.53 -1.32 1.76
C VAL A 25 5.03 -1.35 2.07
N TYR A 26 5.86 -0.85 1.16
CA TYR A 26 7.31 -0.78 1.33
C TYR A 26 7.72 0.10 2.52
N VAL A 27 7.11 1.27 2.68
CA VAL A 27 7.39 2.15 3.83
C VAL A 27 6.97 1.47 5.15
N TYR A 28 5.84 0.77 5.15
CA TYR A 28 5.36 0.06 6.34
C TYR A 28 6.26 -1.14 6.70
N GLU A 29 6.81 -1.87 5.73
CA GLU A 29 7.83 -2.90 5.93
C GLU A 29 9.04 -2.32 6.66
N ASN A 30 9.62 -1.23 6.13
CA ASN A 30 10.77 -0.56 6.72
C ASN A 30 10.48 -0.01 8.12
N TYR A 31 9.26 0.49 8.35
CA TYR A 31 8.83 0.93 9.67
C TYR A 31 8.82 -0.23 10.68
N LEU A 32 8.28 -1.40 10.30
CA LEU A 32 8.24 -2.57 11.18
C LEU A 32 9.64 -3.11 11.47
N GLU A 33 10.52 -3.17 10.47
CA GLU A 33 11.92 -3.56 10.67
C GLU A 33 12.65 -2.57 11.58
N SER A 34 12.45 -1.27 11.37
CA SER A 34 13.03 -0.23 12.23
C SER A 34 12.50 -0.31 13.67
N GLU A 35 11.21 -0.61 13.85
CA GLU A 35 10.61 -0.81 15.17
C GLU A 35 11.20 -2.04 15.86
N LEU A 36 11.44 -3.12 15.12
CA LEU A 36 12.03 -4.35 15.65
C LEU A 36 13.50 -4.14 16.04
N LYS A 37 14.27 -3.37 15.27
CA LYS A 37 15.67 -3.02 15.56
C LYS A 37 15.85 -2.23 16.86
N LYS A 38 14.83 -1.51 17.34
CA LYS A 38 14.90 -0.78 18.63
C LYS A 38 15.14 -1.68 19.84
N TYR A 39 14.88 -2.99 19.70
CA TYR A 39 15.07 -3.96 20.76
C TYR A 39 16.44 -4.66 20.72
N ASP A 40 17.21 -4.49 19.64
CA ASP A 40 18.60 -4.92 19.54
C ASP A 40 19.47 -3.82 20.18
N LEU A 41 19.65 -3.89 21.50
CA LEU A 41 20.26 -2.83 22.31
C LEU A 41 21.78 -2.81 22.18
N ASN A 42 22.37 -3.95 21.88
CA ASN A 42 23.81 -4.11 21.69
C ASN A 42 24.24 -4.04 20.20
N GLU A 43 23.28 -3.88 19.29
CA GLU A 43 23.45 -3.77 17.84
C GLU A 43 24.19 -4.97 17.21
N ASN A 44 24.04 -6.16 17.80
CA ASN A 44 24.74 -7.36 17.36
C ASN A 44 23.96 -8.15 16.27
N GLY A 45 22.74 -7.71 15.92
CA GLY A 45 21.89 -8.32 14.91
C GLY A 45 21.07 -9.52 15.37
N PHE A 46 21.16 -9.89 16.66
CA PHE A 46 20.42 -10.97 17.29
C PHE A 46 19.77 -10.46 18.58
N PHE A 47 18.66 -11.11 18.98
CA PHE A 47 18.03 -10.80 20.26
C PHE A 47 18.56 -11.73 21.35
N GLU A 48 19.24 -11.16 22.33
CA GLU A 48 19.67 -11.84 23.56
C GLU A 48 18.50 -12.02 24.55
N ARG A 49 18.68 -12.89 25.55
CA ARG A 49 17.57 -13.28 26.46
C ARG A 49 16.98 -12.11 27.24
N ASP A 50 17.79 -11.11 27.54
CA ASP A 50 17.43 -9.87 28.23
C ASP A 50 16.75 -8.85 27.30
N GLU A 51 16.93 -8.97 25.99
CA GLU A 51 16.29 -8.12 24.96
C GLU A 51 14.91 -8.64 24.52
N VAL A 52 14.64 -9.94 24.73
CA VAL A 52 13.36 -10.59 24.40
C VAL A 52 12.27 -10.20 25.41
N THR A 53 11.64 -9.06 25.16
CA THR A 53 10.48 -8.57 25.91
C THR A 53 9.15 -8.99 25.27
N LYS A 54 8.05 -8.86 26.02
CA LYS A 54 6.70 -9.09 25.47
C LYS A 54 6.37 -8.16 24.31
N ASP A 55 6.88 -6.92 24.33
CA ASP A 55 6.63 -5.95 23.27
C ASP A 55 7.51 -6.21 22.04
N GLN A 56 8.76 -6.61 22.23
CA GLN A 56 9.62 -7.14 21.17
C GLN A 56 8.93 -8.30 20.42
N GLN A 57 8.36 -9.27 21.15
CA GLN A 57 7.67 -10.41 20.54
C GLN A 57 6.43 -10.01 19.72
N LYS A 58 5.69 -8.98 20.14
CA LYS A 58 4.56 -8.45 19.37
C LYS A 58 5.02 -7.83 18.06
N VAL A 59 6.11 -7.06 18.08
CA VAL A 59 6.67 -6.43 16.88
C VAL A 59 7.27 -7.50 15.95
N MET A 60 7.99 -8.47 16.50
CA MET A 60 8.54 -9.61 15.78
C MET A 60 7.44 -10.41 15.06
N THR A 61 6.31 -10.66 15.72
CA THR A 61 5.16 -11.33 15.11
C THR A 61 4.59 -10.55 13.91
N LYS A 62 4.60 -9.21 13.96
CA LYS A 62 4.15 -8.36 12.83
C LYS A 62 5.14 -8.39 11.67
N VAL A 63 6.44 -8.42 11.95
CA VAL A 63 7.49 -8.56 10.95
C VAL A 63 7.39 -9.92 10.27
N ILE A 64 7.35 -11.02 11.03
CA ILE A 64 7.26 -12.40 10.50
C ILE A 64 5.96 -12.63 9.73
N ASN A 65 4.86 -11.98 10.11
CA ASN A 65 3.62 -12.02 9.33
C ASN A 65 3.71 -11.09 8.10
N ASP A 66 4.58 -11.44 7.17
CA ASP A 66 4.92 -10.68 5.96
C ASP A 66 4.19 -11.14 4.70
N THR A 67 3.51 -12.29 4.72
CA THR A 67 2.87 -12.90 3.54
C THR A 67 2.06 -11.88 2.73
N ALA A 68 1.22 -11.09 3.39
CA ALA A 68 0.37 -10.09 2.72
C ALA A 68 1.17 -8.95 2.07
N ARG A 69 2.31 -8.56 2.66
CA ARG A 69 3.20 -7.51 2.12
C ARG A 69 4.04 -8.06 0.98
N ASN A 70 4.56 -9.28 1.12
CA ASN A 70 5.38 -9.93 0.11
C ASN A 70 4.61 -10.19 -1.19
N ILE A 71 3.32 -10.58 -1.09
CA ILE A 71 2.46 -10.77 -2.28
C ILE A 71 1.72 -9.48 -2.72
N ALA A 72 1.94 -8.35 -2.04
CA ALA A 72 1.26 -7.09 -2.36
C ALA A 72 1.43 -6.65 -3.83
N PRO A 73 2.61 -6.79 -4.47
CA PRO A 73 2.77 -6.40 -5.88
C PRO A 73 1.84 -7.13 -6.84
N ILE A 74 1.36 -8.32 -6.48
CA ILE A 74 0.44 -9.12 -7.30
C ILE A 74 -1.01 -8.83 -6.90
N THR A 75 -1.31 -8.85 -5.59
CA THR A 75 -2.69 -8.67 -5.09
C THR A 75 -3.22 -7.26 -5.29
N THR A 76 -2.35 -6.25 -5.35
CA THR A 76 -2.73 -4.85 -5.54
C THR A 76 -3.06 -4.48 -6.98
N ILE A 77 -2.71 -5.31 -7.97
CA ILE A 77 -3.04 -5.08 -9.39
C ILE A 77 -4.56 -4.95 -9.60
N PRO A 78 -5.39 -5.96 -9.27
CA PRO A 78 -6.83 -5.85 -9.45
C PRO A 78 -7.44 -4.73 -8.60
N ILE A 79 -6.92 -4.50 -7.39
CA ILE A 79 -7.38 -3.43 -6.49
C ILE A 79 -7.18 -2.06 -7.15
N SER A 80 -6.00 -1.84 -7.75
CA SER A 80 -5.64 -0.56 -8.37
C SER A 80 -6.51 -0.26 -9.59
N ILE A 81 -6.85 -1.29 -10.38
CA ILE A 81 -7.78 -1.18 -11.51
C ILE A 81 -9.18 -0.82 -11.02
N ILE A 82 -9.69 -1.52 -10.00
CA ILE A 82 -11.02 -1.26 -9.43
C ILE A 82 -11.10 0.19 -8.91
N LEU A 83 -10.09 0.64 -8.17
CA LEU A 83 -10.03 2.01 -7.65
C LEU A 83 -9.98 3.06 -8.77
N ALA A 84 -9.22 2.82 -9.83
CA ALA A 84 -9.18 3.71 -10.99
C ALA A 84 -10.54 3.81 -11.70
N VAL A 85 -11.27 2.69 -11.81
CA VAL A 85 -12.63 2.68 -12.38
C VAL A 85 -13.59 3.46 -11.48
N ILE A 86 -13.55 3.25 -10.17
CA ILE A 86 -14.38 4.00 -9.21
C ILE A 86 -14.09 5.51 -9.31
N LEU A 87 -12.81 5.89 -9.32
CA LEU A 87 -12.38 7.29 -9.47
C LEU A 87 -12.95 7.90 -10.75
N PHE A 88 -12.85 7.18 -11.88
CA PHE A 88 -13.41 7.62 -13.15
C PHE A 88 -14.93 7.85 -13.09
N LEU A 89 -15.68 6.92 -12.46
CA LEU A 89 -17.13 7.05 -12.30
C LEU A 89 -17.50 8.29 -11.46
N ILE A 90 -16.77 8.54 -10.38
CA ILE A 90 -16.97 9.72 -9.51
C ILE A 90 -16.70 11.01 -10.29
N LEU A 91 -15.58 11.08 -11.01
CA LEU A 91 -15.20 12.26 -11.78
C LEU A 91 -16.20 12.57 -12.91
N ASN A 92 -16.73 11.55 -13.58
CA ASN A 92 -17.77 11.72 -14.59
C ASN A 92 -19.10 12.19 -14.01
N LYS A 93 -19.53 11.62 -12.87
CA LYS A 93 -20.74 12.09 -12.19
C LYS A 93 -20.59 13.56 -11.80
N ARG A 94 -19.45 13.95 -11.23
CA ARG A 94 -19.15 15.35 -10.88
C ARG A 94 -19.23 16.26 -12.10
N LYS A 95 -18.59 15.89 -13.22
CA LYS A 95 -18.61 16.66 -14.47
C LYS A 95 -20.03 16.83 -15.03
N SER A 96 -20.86 15.78 -14.93
CA SER A 96 -22.26 15.83 -15.35
C SER A 96 -23.09 16.81 -14.52
N MET A 97 -22.87 16.86 -13.20
CA MET A 97 -23.57 17.81 -12.32
C MET A 97 -23.16 19.26 -12.60
N LEU A 98 -21.86 19.53 -12.79
CA LEU A 98 -21.38 20.89 -13.08
C LEU A 98 -21.98 21.44 -14.38
N LYS A 99 -22.08 20.61 -15.42
CA LYS A 99 -22.71 21.00 -16.69
C LYS A 99 -24.21 21.31 -16.61
N LYS A 100 -24.90 20.88 -15.56
CA LYS A 100 -26.33 21.20 -15.35
C LYS A 100 -26.53 22.53 -14.62
N LEU A 101 -25.47 23.10 -14.04
CA LEU A 101 -25.49 24.34 -13.27
C LEU A 101 -25.09 25.56 -14.11
N GLU A 102 -24.46 25.33 -15.27
CA GLU A 102 -24.14 26.33 -16.31
C GLU A 102 -25.30 26.45 -17.31
#